data_AF-A0A959W856-F1
#
_entry.id   AF-A0A959W856-F1
#
_cell.length_a   1.000
_cell.length_b   1.000
_cell.length_c   1.000
_cell.angle_alpha   90.00
_cell.angle_beta   90.00
_cell.angle_gamma   90.00
#
_symmetry.space_group_name_H-M   'P 1'
#
loop_
_entity.id
_entity.type
_entity.pdbx_description
1 polymer ?
#
loop_
_entity_poly.entity_id
_entity_poly.type
_entity_poly.pdbx_seq_one_letter_code
_entity_poly.pdbx_strand_id
1 'polypeptide(L)'
;MAKRKPRKPRRKAATSDYTDAEGNVLTLRQELSAGTIRKLGEGPASAAASIDDAWQRREEALFERLVVRWEVAGLPIDEQAMLVGRYRMASSEERRWVRETIARHLEEFIPELA
;
A
#
# COMPACT_ATOMS: atom_id res chain seq x y z
N MET A 1 -0.24 16.26 38.77
CA MET A 1 0.44 15.41 37.76
C MET A 1 -0.59 14.46 37.15
N ALA A 2 -0.98 14.66 35.89
CA ALA A 2 -2.01 13.83 35.25
C ALA A 2 -1.41 12.47 34.83
N LYS A 3 -1.92 11.37 35.41
CA LYS A 3 -1.51 10.01 35.05
C LYS A 3 -1.97 9.68 33.63
N ARG A 4 -1.02 9.50 32.73
CA ARG A 4 -1.24 9.14 31.31
C ARG A 4 -1.84 7.73 31.25
N LYS A 5 -3.08 7.59 30.76
CA LYS A 5 -3.77 6.30 30.61
C LYS A 5 -2.96 5.36 29.68
N PRO A 6 -2.79 4.07 30.02
CA PRO A 6 -2.11 3.11 29.16
C PRO A 6 -2.88 2.93 27.85
N ARG A 7 -2.20 3.08 26.71
CA ARG A 7 -2.77 2.83 25.37
C ARG A 7 -3.07 1.34 25.25
N LYS A 8 -4.33 0.99 25.00
CA LYS A 8 -4.77 -0.37 24.70
C LYS A 8 -3.92 -0.93 23.55
N PRO A 9 -3.46 -2.20 23.59
CA PRO A 9 -2.71 -2.79 22.49
C PRO A 9 -3.56 -2.72 21.22
N ARG A 10 -3.00 -2.11 20.16
CA ARG A 10 -3.68 -2.02 18.86
C ARG A 10 -3.81 -3.43 18.32
N ARG A 11 -5.05 -3.88 18.04
CA ARG A 11 -5.27 -5.08 17.23
C ARG A 11 -4.50 -4.88 15.91
N LYS A 12 -3.77 -5.91 15.47
CA LYS A 12 -3.18 -5.89 14.12
C LYS A 12 -4.33 -5.76 13.13
N ALA A 13 -4.21 -4.84 12.18
CA ALA A 13 -5.19 -4.67 11.11
C ALA A 13 -5.30 -5.98 10.34
N ALA A 14 -6.51 -6.31 9.87
CA ALA A 14 -6.72 -7.48 9.02
C ALA A 14 -5.93 -7.30 7.71
N THR A 15 -5.43 -8.40 7.16
CA THR A 15 -4.66 -8.41 5.92
C THR A 15 -5.18 -9.46 4.96
N SER A 16 -5.01 -9.20 3.66
CA SER A 16 -5.33 -10.14 2.58
C SER A 16 -4.08 -10.44 1.77
N ASP A 17 -3.91 -11.68 1.37
CA ASP A 17 -2.78 -12.16 0.56
C ASP A 17 -3.24 -12.37 -0.89
N TYR A 18 -2.39 -11.95 -1.83
CA TYR A 18 -2.62 -12.10 -3.27
C TYR A 18 -1.41 -12.76 -3.90
N THR A 19 -1.63 -13.82 -4.68
CA THR A 19 -0.57 -14.58 -5.35
C THR A 19 -0.54 -14.26 -6.85
N ASP A 20 0.63 -14.02 -7.41
CA ASP A 20 0.82 -13.86 -8.85
C ASP A 20 1.04 -15.20 -9.56
N ALA A 21 1.22 -15.16 -10.89
CA ALA A 21 1.45 -16.36 -11.69
C ALA A 21 2.81 -17.04 -11.42
N GLU A 22 3.78 -16.31 -10.86
CA GLU A 22 5.11 -16.80 -10.51
C GLU A 22 5.18 -17.33 -9.06
N GLY A 23 4.09 -17.19 -8.31
CA GLY A 23 4.01 -17.62 -6.91
C GLY A 23 4.48 -16.57 -5.90
N ASN A 24 4.74 -15.33 -6.33
CA ASN A 24 5.02 -14.22 -5.42
C ASN A 24 3.74 -13.85 -4.66
N VAL A 25 3.88 -13.42 -3.41
CA VAL A 25 2.74 -13.11 -2.54
C VAL A 25 2.81 -11.67 -2.04
N LEU A 26 1.78 -10.88 -2.33
CA LEU A 26 1.61 -9.51 -1.84
C LEU A 26 0.55 -9.48 -0.74
N THR A 27 0.93 -9.04 0.46
CA THR A 27 0.02 -8.90 1.60
C THR A 27 -0.37 -7.43 1.79
N LEU A 28 -1.67 -7.15 1.76
CA LEU A 28 -2.25 -5.81 1.88
C LEU A 28 -3.09 -5.66 3.15
N ARG A 29 -3.07 -4.47 3.75
CA ARG A 29 -3.97 -4.10 4.86
C ARG A 29 -5.39 -3.84 4.33
N GLN A 30 -6.38 -4.52 4.90
CA GLN A 30 -7.79 -4.32 4.59
C GLN A 30 -8.36 -2.99 5.11
N GLU A 31 -7.63 -2.29 5.99
CA GLU A 31 -8.10 -1.02 6.56
C GLU A 31 -6.97 0.00 6.65
N LEU A 32 -7.32 1.26 6.39
CA LEU A 32 -6.50 2.43 6.63
C LEU A 32 -7.23 3.37 7.60
N SER A 33 -6.48 4.22 8.29
CA SER A 33 -7.11 5.24 9.13
C SER A 33 -7.85 6.27 8.25
N ALA A 34 -8.96 6.82 8.74
CA ALA A 34 -9.71 7.87 8.02
C ALA A 34 -8.82 9.06 7.61
N GLY A 35 -7.85 9.43 8.44
CA GLY A 35 -6.88 10.48 8.11
C GLY A 35 -5.90 10.09 7.00
N THR A 36 -5.58 8.80 6.86
CA THR A 36 -4.77 8.28 5.74
C THR A 36 -5.59 8.24 4.46
N ILE A 37 -6.84 7.75 4.52
CA ILE A 37 -7.77 7.75 3.39
C ILE A 37 -7.94 9.16 2.83
N ARG A 38 -8.25 10.13 3.69
CA ARG A 38 -8.38 11.53 3.27
C ARG A 38 -7.14 12.06 2.56
N LYS A 39 -5.94 11.81 3.10
CA LYS A 39 -4.68 12.27 2.50
C LYS A 39 -4.36 11.62 1.15
N LEU A 40 -4.77 10.37 0.94
CA LEU A 40 -4.56 9.65 -0.31
C LEU A 40 -5.59 10.02 -1.38
N GLY A 41 -6.79 10.46 -0.96
CA GLY A 41 -7.84 10.97 -1.84
C GLY A 41 -7.66 12.44 -2.24
N GLU A 42 -6.99 13.23 -1.41
CA GLU A 42 -6.52 14.57 -1.80
C GLU A 42 -5.43 14.40 -2.89
N GLY A 43 -5.83 14.57 -4.16
CA GLY A 43 -4.94 14.48 -5.32
C GLY A 43 -3.73 15.42 -5.24
N PRO A 44 -2.78 15.35 -6.20
CA PRO A 44 -1.55 16.13 -6.16
C PRO A 44 -1.81 17.62 -5.90
N ALA A 45 -1.19 18.16 -4.84
CA ALA A 45 -1.44 19.52 -4.38
C ALA A 45 -0.89 20.64 -5.29
N SER A 46 -0.12 20.32 -6.34
CA SER A 46 0.50 21.32 -7.22
C SER A 46 0.18 21.11 -8.69
N ALA A 47 -0.18 22.21 -9.37
CA ALA A 47 -0.42 22.28 -10.82
C ALA A 47 0.86 22.13 -11.67
N ALA A 48 2.00 21.84 -11.05
CA ALA A 48 3.32 21.77 -11.69
C ALA A 48 3.79 20.34 -11.99
N ALA A 49 3.07 19.31 -11.55
CA ALA A 49 3.35 17.92 -11.88
C ALA A 49 2.58 17.50 -13.13
N SER A 50 3.24 16.84 -14.08
CA SER A 50 2.56 16.14 -15.18
C SER A 50 1.60 15.09 -14.61
N ILE A 51 0.50 14.81 -15.32
CA ILE A 51 -0.53 13.84 -14.90
C ILE A 51 0.11 12.47 -14.58
N ASP A 52 1.06 12.01 -15.39
CA ASP A 52 1.81 10.77 -15.15
C ASP A 52 2.62 10.79 -13.84
N ASP A 53 3.27 11.91 -13.53
CA ASP A 53 4.11 12.04 -12.32
C ASP A 53 3.23 12.04 -11.06
N ALA A 54 2.08 12.71 -11.13
CA ALA A 54 1.08 12.65 -10.06
C ALA A 54 0.51 11.25 -9.86
N TRP A 55 0.22 10.55 -10.95
CA TRP A 55 -0.29 9.18 -10.94
C TRP A 55 0.72 8.21 -10.34
N GLN A 56 1.99 8.28 -10.76
CA GLN A 56 3.08 7.48 -10.19
C GLN A 56 3.26 7.74 -8.69
N ARG A 57 3.22 9.02 -8.25
CA ARG A 57 3.31 9.33 -6.81
C ARG A 57 2.14 8.77 -6.01
N ARG A 58 0.92 8.81 -6.56
CA ARG A 58 -0.26 8.23 -5.90
C ARG A 58 -0.12 6.72 -5.77
N GLU A 59 0.31 6.03 -6.83
CA GLU A 59 0.53 4.58 -6.82
C GLU A 59 1.56 4.17 -5.76
N GLU A 60 2.71 4.85 -5.71
CA GLU A 60 3.74 4.56 -4.71
C GLU A 60 3.25 4.86 -3.29
N ALA A 61 2.48 5.93 -3.09
CA ALA A 61 1.88 6.24 -1.79
C ALA A 61 0.85 5.20 -1.35
N LEU A 62 0.03 4.67 -2.27
CA LEU A 62 -0.88 3.58 -1.99
C LEU A 62 -0.11 2.30 -1.60
N PHE A 63 0.91 1.96 -2.38
CA PHE A 63 1.81 0.85 -2.10
C PHE A 63 2.42 0.97 -0.69
N GLU A 64 2.99 2.12 -0.36
CA GLU A 64 3.63 2.36 0.96
C GLU A 64 2.65 2.20 2.13
N ARG A 65 1.37 2.55 1.93
CA ARG A 65 0.36 2.52 3.00
C ARG A 65 -0.30 1.15 3.16
N LEU A 66 -0.52 0.44 2.07
CA LEU A 66 -1.27 -0.82 2.04
C LEU A 66 -0.38 -2.04 2.20
N VAL A 67 0.76 -2.08 1.51
CA VAL A 67 1.61 -3.28 1.47
C VAL A 67 2.36 -3.43 2.78
N VAL A 68 2.26 -4.61 3.39
CA VAL A 68 2.95 -4.95 4.64
C VAL A 68 3.91 -6.12 4.50
N ARG A 69 3.79 -6.89 3.42
CA ARG A 69 4.72 -7.96 3.06
C ARG A 69 4.66 -8.18 1.56
N TRP A 70 5.81 -8.46 0.97
CA TRP A 70 5.93 -8.98 -0.38
C TRP A 70 6.94 -10.11 -0.38
N GLU A 71 6.47 -11.32 -0.66
CA GLU A 71 7.33 -12.48 -0.86
C GLU A 71 7.64 -12.64 -2.34
N VAL A 72 8.93 -12.66 -2.67
CA VAL A 72 9.40 -12.80 -4.04
C VAL A 72 10.36 -13.98 -4.10
N ALA A 73 10.10 -14.95 -4.97
CA ALA A 73 10.91 -16.16 -5.07
C ALA A 73 11.18 -16.84 -3.72
N GLY A 74 10.16 -16.88 -2.84
CA GLY A 74 10.25 -17.46 -1.49
C GLY A 74 10.97 -16.61 -0.44
N LEU A 75 11.40 -15.39 -0.79
CA LEU A 75 12.07 -14.47 0.13
C LEU A 75 11.09 -13.39 0.61
N PRO A 76 10.72 -13.36 1.90
CA PRO A 76 9.82 -12.37 2.42
C PRO A 76 10.50 -11.03 2.67
N ILE A 77 9.86 -9.96 2.22
CA ILE A 77 10.23 -8.58 2.50
C ILE A 77 9.08 -7.96 3.31
N ASP A 78 9.35 -7.50 4.53
CA ASP A 78 8.35 -6.87 5.41
C ASP A 78 8.79 -5.50 5.97
N GLU A 79 10.05 -5.11 5.73
CA GLU A 79 10.53 -3.77 6.03
C GLU A 79 10.07 -2.76 4.96
N GLN A 80 9.43 -1.66 5.39
CA GLN A 80 8.82 -0.69 4.48
C GLN A 80 9.79 -0.07 3.46
N ALA A 81 11.02 0.28 3.90
CA ALA A 81 12.02 0.86 3.01
C ALA A 81 12.44 -0.14 1.91
N MET A 82 12.57 -1.41 2.29
CA MET A 82 12.89 -2.51 1.37
C MET A 82 11.74 -2.81 0.42
N LEU A 83 10.49 -2.77 0.90
CA LEU A 83 9.29 -2.90 0.06
C LEU A 83 9.25 -1.83 -1.04
N VAL A 84 9.45 -0.56 -0.68
CA VAL A 84 9.47 0.56 -1.64
C VAL A 84 10.65 0.41 -2.61
N GLY A 85 11.84 0.05 -2.11
CA GLY A 85 13.01 -0.22 -2.95
C GLY A 85 12.74 -1.33 -3.96
N ARG A 86 12.12 -2.43 -3.52
CA ARG A 86 11.75 -3.57 -4.37
C ARG A 86 10.72 -3.19 -5.43
N TYR A 87 9.69 -2.42 -5.07
CA TYR A 87 8.70 -1.92 -6.03
C TYR A 87 9.32 -1.04 -7.10
N ARG A 88 10.23 -0.15 -6.72
CA ARG A 88 10.98 0.69 -7.68
C ARG A 88 11.93 -0.10 -8.56
N MET A 89 12.40 -1.28 -8.13
CA MET A 89 13.22 -2.17 -8.95
C MET A 89 12.41 -3.20 -9.73
N ALA A 90 11.11 -3.32 -9.44
CA ALA A 90 10.25 -4.32 -10.04
C ALA A 90 10.12 -4.14 -11.56
N SER A 91 9.95 -5.27 -12.26
CA SER A 91 9.70 -5.30 -13.69
C SER A 91 8.38 -4.60 -14.04
N SER A 92 8.18 -4.24 -15.30
CA SER A 92 6.92 -3.63 -15.76
C SER A 92 5.71 -4.54 -15.51
N GLU A 93 5.90 -5.86 -15.62
CA GLU A 93 4.87 -6.87 -15.39
C GLU A 93 4.52 -6.97 -13.90
N GLU A 94 5.52 -7.06 -13.03
CA GLU A 94 5.33 -7.08 -11.58
C GLU A 94 4.62 -5.80 -11.10
N ARG A 95 5.07 -4.63 -11.57
CA ARG A 95 4.42 -3.35 -11.24
C ARG A 95 2.97 -3.32 -11.73
N ARG A 96 2.69 -3.83 -12.93
CA ARG A 96 1.33 -3.92 -13.44
C ARG A 96 0.48 -4.81 -12.53
N TRP A 97 0.95 -6.00 -12.17
CA TRP A 97 0.24 -6.91 -11.29
C TRP A 97 -0.03 -6.30 -9.90
N VAL A 98 0.98 -5.65 -9.30
CA VAL A 98 0.83 -4.95 -8.01
C VAL A 98 -0.25 -3.88 -8.09
N ARG A 99 -0.27 -3.09 -9.16
CA ARG A 99 -1.25 -2.01 -9.34
C ARG A 99 -2.67 -2.54 -9.54
N GLU A 100 -2.84 -3.55 -10.38
CA GLU A 100 -4.14 -4.19 -10.59
C GLU A 100 -4.65 -4.86 -9.30
N THR A 101 -3.74 -5.43 -8.50
CA THR A 101 -4.05 -6.01 -7.20
C THR A 101 -4.49 -4.95 -6.18
N ILE A 102 -3.76 -3.82 -6.10
CA ILE A 102 -4.13 -2.69 -5.25
C ILE A 102 -5.49 -2.14 -5.67
N ALA A 103 -5.75 -1.92 -6.96
CA ALA A 103 -7.03 -1.41 -7.44
C ALA A 103 -8.20 -2.31 -7.00
N ARG A 104 -8.10 -3.62 -7.25
CA ARG A 104 -9.10 -4.60 -6.80
C ARG A 104 -9.27 -4.62 -5.28
N HIS A 105 -8.18 -4.51 -4.54
CA HIS A 105 -8.21 -4.48 -3.08
C HIS A 105 -8.93 -3.23 -2.54
N LEU A 106 -8.74 -2.07 -3.18
CA LEU A 106 -9.45 -0.85 -2.82
C LEU A 106 -10.94 -0.97 -3.07
N GLU A 107 -11.36 -1.52 -4.22
CA GLU A 107 -12.79 -1.76 -4.51
C GLU A 107 -13.47 -2.64 -3.45
N GLU A 108 -12.76 -3.65 -2.94
CA GLU A 108 -13.31 -4.60 -1.95
C GLU A 108 -13.29 -4.06 -0.51
N PHE A 109 -12.20 -3.42 -0.09
CA PHE A 109 -11.96 -3.10 1.32
C PHE A 109 -11.97 -1.61 1.66
N ILE A 110 -11.62 -0.73 0.71
CA ILE A 110 -11.48 0.72 0.94
C ILE A 110 -12.03 1.51 -0.27
N PRO A 111 -13.35 1.42 -0.54
CA PRO A 111 -13.96 1.95 -1.75
C PRO A 111 -13.86 3.49 -1.85
N GLU A 112 -13.54 4.19 -0.76
CA GLU A 112 -13.28 5.63 -0.76
C GLU A 112 -12.00 6.03 -1.52
N LEU A 113 -11.14 5.06 -1.84
CA LEU A 113 -9.89 5.27 -2.59
C LEU A 113 -9.86 4.58 -3.96
N ALA A 114 -10.91 3.81 -4.32
CA ALA A 114 -11.01 3.13 -5.59
C ALA A 114 -11.05 4.12 -6.77
#